data_AF-A0A376FG37-F1
#
_entry.id   AF-A0A376FG37-F1
#
_cell.length_a   1.000
_cell.length_b   1.000
_cell.length_c   1.000
_cell.angle_alpha   90.00
_cell.angle_beta   90.00
_cell.angle_gamma   90.00
#
_symmetry.space_group_name_H-M   'P 1'
#
loop_
_entity.id
_entity.type
_entity.pdbx_description
1 polymer ?
#
loop_
_entity_poly.entity_id
_entity_poly.type
_entity_poly.pdbx_seq_one_letter_code
_entity_poly.pdbx_strand_id
1 'polypeptide(L)' 'MANIGGRPGGAITAGCFLARFTRKYNWAHLDIAGTAWRSGKAKGATGRPVALLSQFLLNRAGFNGDE' A
#
# COMPACT_ATOMS: atom_id res chain seq x y z
N MET A 1 -18.79 8.13 12.24
CA MET A 1 -17.47 8.46 11.65
C MET A 1 -17.73 9.02 10.27
N ALA A 2 -17.15 10.18 9.93
CA ALA A 2 -17.16 10.66 8.54
C ALA A 2 -16.11 9.90 7.72
N ASN A 3 -16.33 9.78 6.41
CA ASN A 3 -15.40 9.13 5.48
C ASN A 3 -14.16 9.98 5.15
N ILE A 4 -14.10 11.23 5.61
CA ILE A 4 -13.02 12.18 5.32
C ILE A 4 -12.64 12.92 6.63
N GLY A 5 -11.33 13.10 6.87
CA GLY A 5 -10.78 13.80 8.04
C GLY A 5 -10.39 15.26 7.81
N GLY A 6 -10.60 15.80 6.60
CA GLY A 6 -10.13 17.12 6.16
C GLY A 6 -8.82 17.05 5.34
N ARG A 7 -8.30 18.20 4.91
CA ARG A 7 -7.05 18.27 4.13
C ARG A 7 -5.80 17.86 4.92
N PRO A 8 -5.61 18.28 6.18
CA PRO A 8 -4.41 17.93 6.93
C PRO A 8 -4.30 16.42 7.16
N GLY A 9 -3.16 15.81 6.80
CA GLY A 9 -2.91 14.39 7.07
C GLY A 9 -3.87 13.42 6.37
N GLY A 10 -4.38 13.77 5.18
CA GLY A 10 -5.38 12.97 4.45
C GLY A 10 -5.04 11.47 4.33
N ALA A 11 -3.79 11.14 3.97
CA ALA A 11 -3.33 9.74 3.87
C ALA A 11 -3.39 9.00 5.22
N ILE A 12 -2.99 9.66 6.31
CA ILE A 12 -3.01 9.07 7.66
C ILE A 12 -4.45 8.87 8.13
N THR A 13 -5.30 9.88 7.96
CA THR A 13 -6.71 9.79 8.39
C THR A 13 -7.49 8.74 7.60
N ALA A 14 -7.17 8.54 6.32
CA ALA A 14 -7.69 7.41 5.52
C ALA A 14 -7.22 6.05 6.09
N GLY A 15 -5.95 5.92 6.45
CA GLY A 15 -5.44 4.73 7.14
C GLY A 15 -6.16 4.47 8.47
N CYS A 16 -6.36 5.50 9.29
CA CYS A 16 -7.11 5.41 10.55
C CYS A 16 -8.58 5.01 10.32
N PHE A 17 -9.20 5.46 9.22
CA PHE A 17 -10.55 5.05 8.85
C PHE A 17 -10.59 3.54 8.55
N LEU A 18 -9.70 3.06 7.67
CA LEU A 18 -9.63 1.65 7.28
C LEU A 18 -9.32 0.72 8.47
N ALA A 19 -8.41 1.14 9.36
CA ALA A 19 -8.01 0.37 10.54
C ALA A 19 -9.18 0.03 11.49
N ARG A 20 -10.29 0.78 11.44
CA ARG A 20 -11.47 0.47 12.27
C ARG A 20 -12.16 -0.82 11.86
N PHE A 21 -11.99 -1.26 10.62
CA PHE A 21 -12.63 -2.45 10.05
C PHE A 21 -11.73 -3.70 10.07
N THR A 22 -10.48 -3.56 10.52
CA THR A 22 -9.46 -4.62 10.43
C THR A 22 -8.99 -5.13 11.79
N ARG A 23 -9.72 -4.81 12.87
CA ARG A 23 -9.33 -5.08 14.27
C ARG A 23 -9.14 -6.56 14.63
N LYS A 24 -9.65 -7.49 13.83
CA LYS A 24 -9.68 -8.93 14.15
C LYS A 24 -8.47 -9.70 13.61
N TYR A 25 -7.58 -9.05 12.87
CA TYR A 25 -6.47 -9.70 12.19
C TYR A 25 -5.30 -8.74 11.99
N ASN A 26 -4.09 -9.28 11.84
CA ASN A 26 -2.93 -8.50 11.44
C ASN A 26 -3.19 -7.93 10.04
N TRP A 27 -3.02 -6.62 9.90
CA TRP A 27 -3.38 -5.92 8.67
C TRP A 27 -2.39 -4.81 8.35
N ALA A 28 -2.19 -4.58 7.07
CA ALA A 28 -1.39 -3.50 6.54
C ALA A 28 -2.12 -2.82 5.37
N HIS A 29 -1.89 -1.52 5.19
CA HIS A 29 -2.37 -0.74 4.07
C HIS A 29 -1.19 -0.14 3.31
N LEU A 30 -1.23 -0.24 1.98
CA LEU A 30 -0.30 0.40 1.08
C LEU A 30 -1.05 1.47 0.29
N ASP A 31 -0.79 2.74 0.57
CA ASP A 31 -1.24 3.84 -0.28
C ASP A 31 -0.28 3.98 -1.47
N ILE A 32 -0.75 3.55 -2.65
CA ILE A 32 0.06 3.51 -3.87
C ILE A 32 -0.24 4.65 -4.84
N ALA A 33 -1.05 5.64 -4.46
CA ALA A 33 -1.50 6.70 -5.35
C ALA A 33 -0.35 7.45 -6.04
N GLY A 34 0.78 7.63 -5.35
CA GLY A 34 1.98 8.26 -5.93
C GLY A 34 2.92 7.33 -6.70
N THR A 35 2.77 6.01 -6.58
CA THR A 35 3.72 5.04 -7.13
C THR A 35 3.19 4.22 -8.29
N ALA A 36 1.86 4.12 -8.44
CA ALA A 36 1.21 3.19 -9.37
C ALA A 36 1.29 3.61 -10.84
N TRP A 37 1.42 4.91 -11.14
CA TRP A 37 1.55 5.41 -12.51
C TRP A 37 2.42 6.67 -12.59
N ARG A 38 2.87 6.99 -13.81
CA ARG A 38 3.51 8.26 -14.16
C ARG A 38 2.54 9.17 -14.90
N SER A 39 2.71 10.47 -14.73
CA SER A 39 2.03 11.50 -15.52
C SER A 39 2.99 12.09 -16.57
N GLY A 40 2.51 13.03 -17.39
CA GLY A 40 3.32 13.70 -18.41
C GLY A 40 3.58 12.85 -19.66
N LYS A 41 4.66 13.15 -20.38
CA LYS A 41 4.96 12.54 -21.70
C LYS A 41 5.16 11.01 -21.62
N ALA A 42 5.64 10.50 -20.49
CA ALA A 42 5.80 9.08 -20.22
C ALA A 42 4.64 8.52 -19.37
N LYS A 43 3.39 8.90 -19.70
CA LYS A 43 2.19 8.42 -19.00
C LYS A 43 2.08 6.90 -19.15
N GLY A 44 1.93 6.22 -18.02
CA GLY A 44 1.79 4.76 -17.99
C GLY A 44 1.84 4.20 -16.59
N ALA A 45 1.32 2.98 -16.43
CA ALA A 45 1.41 2.23 -15.17
C ALA A 45 2.86 1.82 -14.89
N THR A 46 3.25 1.76 -13.62
CA THR A 46 4.60 1.34 -13.21
C THR A 46 4.68 -0.14 -12.84
N GLY A 47 3.55 -0.80 -12.63
CA GLY A 47 3.48 -2.16 -12.07
C GLY A 47 3.80 -2.25 -10.58
N ARG A 48 4.07 -1.13 -9.89
CA ARG A 48 4.26 -1.14 -8.43
C ARG A 48 2.91 -1.33 -7.73
N PRO A 49 2.83 -2.11 -6.63
CA PRO A 49 3.94 -2.66 -5.86
C PRO A 49 4.15 -4.19 -6.09
N VAL A 50 4.00 -4.70 -7.31
CA VAL A 50 4.08 -6.16 -7.59
C VAL A 50 5.37 -6.78 -7.02
N ALA A 51 6.53 -6.20 -7.32
CA ALA A 51 7.81 -6.72 -6.80
C ALA A 51 7.86 -6.79 -5.26
N LEU A 52 7.32 -5.80 -4.56
CA LEU A 52 7.28 -5.78 -3.10
C LEU A 52 6.42 -6.90 -2.54
N LEU A 53 5.22 -7.09 -3.09
CA LEU A 53 4.30 -8.14 -2.62
C LEU A 53 4.80 -9.53 -3.00
N SER A 54 5.38 -9.70 -4.19
CA SER A 54 6.02 -10.96 -4.59
C SER A 54 7.16 -11.33 -3.65
N GLN A 55 8.04 -10.39 -3.32
CA GLN A 55 9.12 -10.65 -2.38
C GLN A 55 8.61 -10.96 -0.97
N PHE A 56 7.57 -10.26 -0.50
CA PHE A 56 6.92 -10.58 0.77
C PHE A 56 6.43 -12.03 0.80
N LEU A 57 5.80 -12.51 -0.27
CA LEU A 57 5.33 -13.90 -0.37
C LEU A 57 6.49 -14.91 -0.45
N LEU A 58 7.54 -14.61 -1.20
CA LEU A 58 8.75 -15.45 -1.27
C LEU A 58 9.39 -15.62 0.12
N ASN A 59 9.56 -14.53 0.86
CA ASN A 59 10.10 -14.58 2.22
C ASN A 59 9.19 -15.38 3.15
N ARG A 60 7.86 -15.26 3.01
CA ARG A 60 6.90 -16.09 3.76
C ARG A 60 6.95 -17.57 3.39
N ALA A 61 7.39 -17.89 2.18
CA ALA A 61 7.59 -19.26 1.71
C ALA A 61 8.96 -19.85 2.10
N GLY A 62 9.79 -19.13 2.85
CA GLY A 62 11.10 -19.60 3.30
C GLY A 62 12.23 -19.31 2.31
N PHE A 63 12.11 -18.26 1.49
CA PHE A 63 13.22 -17.79 0.67
C PHE A 63 14.38 -17.34 1.56
N ASN A 64 15.54 -17.99 1.42
CA ASN A 64 16.75 -17.74 2.22
C ASN A 64 17.64 -16.63 1.66
N GLY A 65 17.25 -16.00 0.54
CA GLY A 65 18.13 -15.12 -0.22
C GLY A 65 19.00 -15.90 -1.20
N ASP A 66 19.95 -15.20 -1.80
CA ASP A 66 21.01 -15.79 -2.64
C ASP A 66 22.25 -16.17 -1.79
N GLU A 67 22.06 -16.49 -0.51
CA GLU A 67 23.07 -17.09 0.39
C GLU A 67 22.86 -18.60 0.55
#